data_AF-A0A6V8KH19-F1
#
_entry.id   AF-A0A6V8KH19-F1
#
_cell.length_a   1.000
_cell.length_b   1.000
_cell.length_c   1.000
_cell.angle_alpha   90.00
_cell.angle_beta   90.00
_cell.angle_gamma   90.00
#
_symmetry.space_group_name_H-M   'P 1'
#
loop_
_entity.id
_entity.type
_entity.pdbx_description
1 polymer ?
#
loop_
_entity_poly.entity_id
_entity_poly.type
_entity_poly.pdbx_seq_one_letter_code
_entity_poly.pdbx_strand_id
1 'polypeptide(L)'
;MIQLRMGVADVARTRFGYSPLAEVVQSLYQLSSPRVAALHRPWWEATRGGLGGVDMPLLRAVLPAGAFVADFLFAAASHPGGIDEQLRLVAEADVAAIRADVEAVWGREPLPGPARELIAEGSAGARRLAEVLRRYWTVAIEPHWPRLRAVLEDDLAYRAAQLTTGGVDALLSDLHPEVSVRGDVLRIDKPRHTVDHDLAGDGLRLVPSVFAWPRLMVDKAPGRAATLVYACRGVGRLWGRDADNAGCDDGALGALLGQSRAAILDCLALPKSTTELAGELGQSPPSVSFHLSVLRRSGLVTSWRSGRRVLYRRTHLADELVAASD
;
A
#
# COMPACT_ATOMS: atom_id res chain seq x y z
N MET A 1 -10.01 4.42 21.75
CA MET A 1 -10.99 4.76 20.71
C MET A 1 -10.73 6.11 20.02
N ILE A 2 -10.69 6.15 18.69
CA ILE A 2 -10.72 7.43 17.95
C ILE A 2 -12.10 7.58 17.28
N GLN A 3 -12.69 8.76 17.39
CA GLN A 3 -13.94 9.14 16.75
C GLN A 3 -13.72 10.43 15.95
N LEU A 4 -14.01 10.38 14.65
CA LEU A 4 -13.98 11.54 13.76
C LEU A 4 -15.42 11.87 13.36
N ARG A 5 -15.91 13.03 13.76
CA ARG A 5 -17.23 13.54 13.38
C ARG A 5 -17.11 14.23 12.02
N MET A 6 -17.96 13.85 11.07
CA MET A 6 -17.87 14.24 9.67
C MET A 6 -19.16 14.95 9.25
N GLY A 7 -19.05 16.23 8.88
CA GLY A 7 -20.12 16.94 8.21
C GLY A 7 -20.19 16.63 6.71
N VAL A 8 -21.22 17.14 6.04
CA VAL A 8 -21.39 17.00 4.58
C VAL A 8 -20.20 17.58 3.81
N ALA A 9 -19.63 18.69 4.29
CA ALA A 9 -18.45 19.29 3.69
C ALA A 9 -17.24 18.36 3.75
N ASP A 10 -17.06 17.62 4.85
CA ASP A 10 -15.94 16.68 5.01
C ASP A 10 -16.05 15.50 4.04
N VAL A 11 -17.27 14.97 3.92
CA VAL A 11 -17.58 13.92 2.97
C VAL A 11 -17.31 14.39 1.54
N ALA A 12 -17.79 15.59 1.16
CA ALA A 12 -17.57 16.17 -0.16
C ALA A 12 -16.10 16.49 -0.46
N ARG A 13 -15.29 16.77 0.57
CA ARG A 13 -13.83 16.98 0.47
C ARG A 13 -13.01 15.72 0.68
N THR A 14 -13.64 14.55 0.81
CA THR A 14 -12.91 13.29 0.91
C THR A 14 -12.11 13.03 -0.38
N ARG A 15 -10.82 12.75 -0.25
CA ARG A 15 -9.92 12.54 -1.41
C ARG A 15 -9.05 11.32 -1.20
N PHE A 16 -8.77 10.66 -2.31
CA PHE A 16 -7.76 9.61 -2.39
C PHE A 16 -6.45 10.16 -2.95
N GLY A 17 -5.35 9.55 -2.53
CA GLY A 17 -4.05 9.74 -3.17
C GLY A 17 -3.02 8.81 -2.56
N TYR A 18 -2.23 8.14 -3.40
CA TYR A 18 -1.04 7.47 -2.90
C TYR A 18 0.08 8.47 -2.66
N SER A 19 1.04 8.09 -1.83
CA SER A 19 2.13 8.97 -1.42
C SER A 19 3.46 8.22 -1.40
N PRO A 20 4.44 8.62 -2.23
CA PRO A 20 5.81 8.09 -2.20
C PRO A 20 6.46 8.14 -0.81
N LEU A 21 6.34 9.28 -0.12
CA LEU A 21 6.88 9.46 1.22
C LEU A 21 6.12 8.63 2.25
N ALA A 22 4.81 8.39 2.07
CA ALA A 22 4.10 7.44 2.94
C ALA A 22 4.69 6.03 2.84
N GLU A 23 5.05 5.55 1.64
CA GLU A 23 5.72 4.25 1.49
C GLU A 23 7.12 4.22 2.10
N VAL A 24 7.87 5.33 2.01
CA VAL A 24 9.15 5.47 2.72
C VAL A 24 8.95 5.35 4.23
N VAL A 25 8.02 6.11 4.80
CA VAL A 25 7.73 6.10 6.24
C VAL A 25 7.25 4.71 6.69
N GLN A 26 6.30 4.10 5.97
CA GLN A 26 5.76 2.78 6.33
C GLN A 26 6.82 1.67 6.22
N SER A 27 7.62 1.66 5.16
CA SER A 27 8.67 0.66 5.00
C SER A 27 9.79 0.83 6.04
N LEU A 28 10.19 2.07 6.37
CA LEU A 28 11.13 2.34 7.45
C LEU A 28 10.61 1.89 8.81
N TYR A 29 9.32 2.06 9.06
CA TYR A 29 8.69 1.52 10.26
C TYR A 29 8.83 -0.01 10.31
N GLN A 30 8.58 -0.72 9.19
CA GLN A 30 8.75 -2.17 9.11
C GLN A 30 10.20 -2.59 9.38
N LEU A 31 11.19 -1.83 8.89
CA LEU A 31 12.62 -2.10 9.12
C LEU A 31 13.11 -1.74 10.52
N SER A 32 12.39 -0.85 11.20
CA SER A 32 12.68 -0.49 12.60
C SER A 32 12.02 -1.47 13.56
N SER A 33 11.02 -2.23 13.10
CA SER A 33 10.33 -3.26 13.88
C SER A 33 11.21 -4.51 14.09
N PRO A 34 11.03 -5.29 15.19
CA PRO A 34 11.89 -6.44 15.50
C PRO A 34 11.93 -7.52 14.41
N ARG A 35 10.88 -7.62 13.59
CA ARG A 35 10.77 -8.54 12.47
C ARG A 35 10.05 -7.86 11.32
N VAL A 36 10.63 -7.92 10.13
CA VAL A 36 9.94 -7.58 8.88
C VAL A 36 8.85 -8.63 8.64
N ALA A 37 7.63 -8.19 8.31
CA ALA A 37 6.54 -9.10 8.01
C ALA A 37 6.92 -10.05 6.86
N ALA A 38 6.52 -11.32 6.97
CA ALA A 38 6.88 -12.35 5.98
C ALA A 38 6.52 -11.94 4.54
N LEU A 39 5.41 -11.20 4.40
CA LEU A 39 4.94 -10.61 3.15
C LEU A 39 5.99 -9.74 2.44
N HIS A 40 6.80 -8.98 3.19
CA HIS A 40 7.81 -8.07 2.64
C HIS A 40 9.22 -8.66 2.67
N ARG A 41 9.38 -9.96 2.94
CA ARG A 41 10.69 -10.61 3.00
C ARG A 41 11.46 -10.52 1.68
N PRO A 42 10.88 -10.77 0.49
CA PRO A 42 11.64 -10.69 -0.75
C PRO A 42 12.14 -9.26 -1.03
N TRP A 43 11.30 -8.25 -0.77
CA TRP A 43 11.69 -6.84 -0.83
C TRP A 43 12.88 -6.54 0.10
N TRP A 44 12.80 -7.00 1.34
CA TRP A 44 13.88 -6.80 2.31
C TRP A 44 15.18 -7.46 1.85
N GLU A 45 15.11 -8.68 1.33
CA GLU A 45 16.27 -9.43 0.83
C GLU A 45 16.93 -8.73 -0.35
N ALA A 46 16.15 -8.17 -1.28
CA ALA A 46 16.65 -7.39 -2.41
C ALA A 46 17.28 -6.05 -1.98
N THR A 47 16.70 -5.40 -0.96
CA THR A 47 17.08 -4.02 -0.58
C THR A 47 18.22 -3.96 0.43
N ARG A 48 18.31 -4.92 1.36
CA ARG A 48 19.18 -4.83 2.55
C ARG A 48 20.66 -4.61 2.23
N GLY A 49 21.13 -5.10 1.08
CA GLY A 49 22.52 -4.92 0.64
C GLY A 49 22.86 -3.48 0.28
N GLY A 50 21.91 -2.72 -0.25
CA GLY A 50 22.11 -1.32 -0.66
C GLY A 50 22.02 -0.31 0.49
N LEU A 51 21.45 -0.69 1.63
CA LEU A 51 21.21 0.22 2.76
C LEU A 51 22.50 0.62 3.52
N GLY A 52 23.65 0.01 3.22
CA GLY A 52 24.92 0.32 3.89
C GLY A 52 25.37 1.79 3.73
N GLY A 53 24.95 2.46 2.65
CA GLY A 53 25.22 3.89 2.41
C GLY A 53 24.17 4.86 2.96
N VAL A 54 23.13 4.36 3.62
CA VAL A 54 22.04 5.15 4.20
C VAL A 54 22.30 5.32 5.69
N ASP A 55 22.11 6.54 6.21
CA ASP A 55 22.17 6.83 7.65
C ASP A 55 20.92 6.27 8.37
N MET A 56 20.85 4.94 8.44
CA MET A 56 19.81 4.20 9.14
C MET A 56 19.74 4.53 10.65
N PRO A 57 20.84 4.84 11.36
CA PRO A 57 20.78 5.36 12.72
C PRO A 57 19.94 6.63 12.84
N LEU A 58 20.12 7.61 11.95
CA LEU A 58 19.28 8.81 11.93
C LEU A 58 17.81 8.46 11.63
N LEU A 59 17.55 7.66 10.60
CA LEU A 59 16.17 7.30 10.23
C LEU A 59 15.44 6.57 11.37
N ARG A 60 16.11 5.65 12.07
CA ARG A 60 15.56 4.98 13.26
C ARG A 60 15.37 5.90 14.46
N ALA A 61 16.17 6.97 14.55
CA ALA A 61 16.03 7.97 15.59
C ALA A 61 14.81 8.89 15.35
N VAL A 62 14.42 9.14 14.10
CA VAL A 62 13.23 9.94 13.74
C VAL A 62 11.97 9.07 13.61
N LEU A 63 12.12 7.83 13.16
CA LEU A 63 11.06 6.84 12.93
C LEU A 63 11.35 5.53 13.70
N PRO A 64 11.34 5.55 15.04
CA PRO A 64 11.51 4.33 15.82
C PRO A 64 10.32 3.39 15.65
N ALA A 65 10.51 2.11 16.00
CA ALA A 65 9.40 1.18 16.16
C ALA A 65 8.57 1.55 17.39
N GLY A 66 7.62 2.47 17.20
CA GLY A 66 6.78 3.02 18.26
C GLY A 66 5.33 3.20 17.82
N ALA A 67 4.50 3.71 18.73
CA ALA A 67 3.08 3.97 18.41
C ALA A 67 2.86 5.28 17.63
N PHE A 68 3.90 6.11 17.52
CA PHE A 68 3.82 7.46 16.98
C PHE A 68 4.84 7.64 15.86
N VAL A 69 4.42 8.39 14.84
CA VAL A 69 5.27 8.89 13.76
C VAL A 69 5.15 10.41 13.82
N ALA A 70 6.27 11.11 13.60
CA ALA A 70 6.35 12.56 13.66
C ALA A 70 5.35 13.23 12.70
N ASP A 71 4.64 14.27 13.17
CA ASP A 71 3.55 14.91 12.40
C ASP A 71 4.07 15.60 11.15
N PHE A 72 5.25 16.24 11.19
CA PHE A 72 5.85 16.87 10.02
C PHE A 72 6.07 15.89 8.84
N LEU A 73 6.36 14.61 9.14
CA LEU A 73 6.47 13.57 8.10
C LEU A 73 5.10 13.20 7.54
N PHE A 74 4.07 13.13 8.38
CA PHE A 74 2.70 12.92 7.92
C PHE A 74 2.17 14.08 7.09
N ALA A 75 2.46 15.32 7.49
CA ALA A 75 2.08 16.52 6.75
C ALA A 75 2.70 16.51 5.35
N ALA A 76 4.01 16.24 5.26
CA ALA A 76 4.71 16.11 3.99
C ALA A 76 4.17 14.93 3.15
N ALA A 77 3.95 13.76 3.77
CA ALA A 77 3.44 12.58 3.07
C ALA A 77 1.99 12.75 2.62
N SER A 78 1.21 13.61 3.27
CA SER A 78 -0.15 13.90 2.87
C SER A 78 -0.21 14.84 1.67
N HIS A 79 0.87 15.56 1.34
CA HIS A 79 0.88 16.49 0.21
C HIS A 79 0.78 15.72 -1.12
N PRO A 80 -0.12 16.12 -2.04
CA PRO A 80 -0.17 15.55 -3.39
C PRO A 80 1.12 15.82 -4.16
N GLY A 81 1.70 14.81 -4.81
CA GLY A 81 2.89 15.01 -5.63
C GLY A 81 3.83 13.81 -5.62
N GLY A 82 4.98 14.00 -6.26
CA GLY A 82 6.07 13.04 -6.26
C GLY A 82 6.90 13.12 -5.00
N ILE A 83 7.89 12.23 -4.94
CA ILE A 83 8.84 12.17 -3.83
C ILE A 83 9.66 13.47 -3.71
N ASP A 84 9.89 14.19 -4.81
CA ASP A 84 10.61 15.47 -4.82
C ASP A 84 9.89 16.57 -4.05
N GLU A 85 8.61 16.78 -4.35
CA GLU A 85 7.82 17.79 -3.67
C GLU A 85 7.65 17.47 -2.19
N GLN A 86 7.43 16.19 -1.86
CA GLN A 86 7.24 15.75 -0.48
C GLN A 86 8.52 15.87 0.35
N LEU A 87 9.69 15.53 -0.20
CA LEU A 87 10.96 15.71 0.50
C LEU A 87 11.38 17.16 0.62
N ARG A 88 11.00 18.02 -0.34
CA ARG A 88 11.17 19.47 -0.20
C ARG A 88 10.40 20.01 1.01
N LEU A 89 9.18 19.53 1.25
CA LEU A 89 8.41 19.90 2.46
C LEU A 89 9.08 19.45 3.75
N VAL A 90 9.74 18.28 3.75
CA VAL A 90 10.55 17.85 4.91
C VAL A 90 11.76 18.76 5.11
N ALA A 91 12.43 19.15 4.02
CA ALA A 91 13.59 20.04 4.08
C ALA A 91 13.25 21.47 4.53
N GLU A 92 12.02 21.91 4.28
CA GLU A 92 11.49 23.25 4.61
C GLU A 92 10.65 23.25 5.90
N ALA A 93 10.47 22.10 6.56
CA ALA A 93 9.65 22.00 7.75
C ALA A 93 10.18 22.90 8.88
N ASP A 94 9.25 23.46 9.65
CA ASP A 94 9.59 24.31 10.79
C ASP A 94 10.41 23.52 11.80
N VAL A 95 11.58 24.05 12.14
CA VAL A 95 12.54 23.43 13.07
C VAL A 95 11.93 23.24 14.45
N ALA A 96 11.05 24.15 14.89
CA ALA A 96 10.36 24.00 16.16
C ALA A 96 9.37 22.83 16.14
N ALA A 97 8.63 22.66 15.04
CA ALA A 97 7.76 21.51 14.84
C ALA A 97 8.54 20.19 14.75
N ILE A 98 9.65 20.13 14.00
CA ILE A 98 10.50 18.93 13.93
C ILE A 98 10.98 18.54 15.33
N ARG A 99 11.47 19.50 16.12
CA ARG A 99 11.90 19.24 17.50
C ARG A 99 10.77 18.66 18.34
N ALA A 100 9.62 19.33 18.35
CA ALA A 100 8.47 18.93 19.15
C ALA A 100 7.99 17.52 18.78
N ASP A 101 7.94 17.22 17.48
CA ASP A 101 7.50 15.92 16.98
C ASP A 101 8.51 14.80 17.30
N VAL A 102 9.80 15.04 17.12
CA VAL A 102 10.85 14.06 17.45
C VAL A 102 10.89 13.80 18.95
N GLU A 103 10.76 14.85 19.79
CA GLU A 103 10.61 14.70 21.24
C GLU A 103 9.35 13.90 21.61
N ALA A 104 8.21 14.18 20.95
CA ALA A 104 6.96 13.46 21.20
C ALA A 104 7.04 11.96 20.82
N VAL A 105 7.77 11.62 19.75
CA VAL A 105 7.99 10.25 19.31
C VAL A 105 8.74 9.41 20.36
N TRP A 106 9.69 9.99 21.07
CA TRP A 106 10.42 9.34 22.18
C TRP A 106 9.73 9.49 23.54
N GLY A 107 8.83 10.45 23.68
CA GLY A 107 8.05 10.66 24.88
C GLY A 107 8.93 10.98 26.09
N ARG A 108 9.05 10.04 27.02
CA ARG A 108 9.89 10.17 28.22
C ARG A 108 11.29 9.56 28.08
N GLU A 109 11.52 8.82 27.00
CA GLU A 109 12.80 8.17 26.76
C GLU A 109 13.86 9.20 26.32
N PRO A 110 15.15 8.99 26.65
CA PRO A 110 16.22 9.86 26.18
C PRO A 110 16.32 9.87 24.65
N LEU A 111 16.44 11.06 24.06
CA LEU A 111 16.66 11.21 22.62
C LEU A 111 18.00 10.56 22.21
N PRO A 112 18.02 9.72 21.16
CA PRO A 112 19.26 9.20 20.58
C PRO A 112 20.18 10.31 20.08
N GLY A 113 21.50 10.04 20.05
CA GLY A 113 22.51 10.95 19.50
C GLY A 113 22.13 11.57 18.15
N PRO A 114 21.80 10.76 17.12
CA PRO A 114 21.42 11.27 15.81
C PRO A 114 20.21 12.21 15.81
N ALA A 115 19.20 11.97 16.68
CA ALA A 115 18.05 12.86 16.81
C ALA A 115 18.43 14.20 17.47
N ARG A 116 19.30 14.18 18.49
CA ARG A 116 19.80 15.40 19.13
C ARG A 116 20.63 16.24 18.18
N GLU A 117 21.50 15.60 17.40
CA GLU A 117 22.31 16.25 16.35
C GLU A 117 21.41 16.89 15.29
N LEU A 118 20.43 16.14 14.76
CA LEU A 118 19.45 16.65 13.81
C LEU A 118 18.76 17.93 14.32
N ILE A 119 18.31 17.91 15.57
CA ILE A 119 17.62 19.03 16.21
C ILE A 119 18.57 20.23 16.43
N ALA A 120 19.83 19.97 16.80
CA ALA A 120 20.84 21.00 17.01
C ALA A 120 21.26 21.70 15.70
N GLU A 121 21.24 20.98 14.58
CA GLU A 121 21.55 21.50 13.23
C GLU A 121 20.43 22.39 12.65
N GLY A 122 19.25 22.42 13.28
CA GLY A 122 18.12 23.24 12.85
C GLY A 122 17.70 22.97 11.39
N SER A 123 17.60 24.02 10.57
CA SER A 123 17.22 23.86 9.15
C SER A 123 18.24 23.06 8.34
N ALA A 124 19.52 23.03 8.74
CA ALA A 124 20.50 22.15 8.10
C ALA A 124 20.20 20.68 8.40
N GLY A 125 19.74 20.38 9.61
CA GLY A 125 19.27 19.06 10.00
C GLY A 125 18.05 18.63 9.20
N ALA A 126 17.06 19.51 9.03
CA ALA A 126 15.88 19.23 8.20
C ALA A 126 16.24 18.84 6.75
N ARG A 127 17.17 19.59 6.13
CA ARG A 127 17.68 19.27 4.78
C ARG A 127 18.44 17.95 4.75
N ARG A 128 19.32 17.70 5.73
CA ARG A 128 20.03 16.44 5.87
C ARG A 128 19.07 15.26 6.01
N LEU A 129 18.01 15.38 6.82
CA LEU A 129 16.99 14.34 6.94
C LEU A 129 16.30 14.05 5.60
N ALA A 130 15.92 15.10 4.85
CA ALA A 130 15.33 14.94 3.53
C ALA A 130 16.27 14.23 2.55
N GLU A 131 17.58 14.52 2.59
CA GLU A 131 18.60 13.82 1.80
C GLU A 131 18.77 12.36 2.21
N VAL A 132 18.73 12.04 3.51
CA VAL A 132 18.82 10.65 3.98
C VAL A 132 17.56 9.87 3.58
N LEU A 133 16.37 10.47 3.67
CA LEU A 133 15.12 9.89 3.17
C LEU A 133 15.14 9.71 1.65
N ARG A 134 15.76 10.63 0.90
CA ARG A 134 16.00 10.49 -0.55
C ARG A 134 16.84 9.25 -0.86
N ARG A 135 17.97 9.09 -0.16
CA ARG A 135 18.86 7.94 -0.35
C ARG A 135 18.14 6.64 -0.03
N TYR A 136 17.34 6.64 1.04
CA TYR A 136 16.50 5.50 1.36
C TYR A 136 15.48 5.22 0.26
N TRP A 137 14.75 6.23 -0.24
CA TRP A 137 13.83 6.08 -1.37
C TRP A 137 14.51 5.42 -2.57
N THR A 138 15.65 5.95 -3.00
CA THR A 138 16.37 5.47 -4.18
C THR A 138 16.83 4.02 -4.05
N VAL A 139 17.19 3.58 -2.84
CA VAL A 139 17.64 2.21 -2.60
C VAL A 139 16.47 1.25 -2.38
N ALA A 140 15.48 1.66 -1.60
CA ALA A 140 14.49 0.75 -1.04
C ALA A 140 13.13 0.78 -1.75
N ILE A 141 12.77 1.88 -2.40
CA ILE A 141 11.41 2.07 -2.93
C ILE A 141 11.43 2.30 -4.43
N GLU A 142 12.28 3.19 -4.92
CA GLU A 142 12.39 3.57 -6.33
C GLU A 142 12.52 2.38 -7.29
N PRO A 143 13.35 1.35 -7.03
CA PRO A 143 13.49 0.21 -7.94
C PRO A 143 12.20 -0.60 -8.08
N HIS A 144 11.34 -0.56 -7.07
CA HIS A 144 10.07 -1.29 -7.02
C HIS A 144 8.86 -0.38 -7.29
N TRP A 145 9.07 0.94 -7.40
CA TRP A 145 8.01 1.93 -7.44
C TRP A 145 6.99 1.72 -8.57
N PRO A 146 7.37 1.32 -9.80
CA PRO A 146 6.38 1.00 -10.83
C PRO A 146 5.39 -0.09 -10.40
N ARG A 147 5.87 -1.15 -9.72
CA ARG A 147 5.03 -2.25 -9.23
C ARG A 147 4.19 -1.84 -8.03
N LEU A 148 4.79 -1.09 -7.10
CA LEU A 148 4.07 -0.53 -5.95
C LEU A 148 2.92 0.35 -6.43
N ARG A 149 3.20 1.26 -7.37
CA ARG A 149 2.23 2.17 -7.95
C ARG A 149 1.08 1.43 -8.62
N ALA A 150 1.34 0.39 -9.40
CA ALA A 150 0.29 -0.41 -10.03
C ALA A 150 -0.68 -1.00 -8.99
N VAL A 151 -0.16 -1.58 -7.90
CA VAL A 151 -1.00 -2.12 -6.81
C VAL A 151 -1.78 -1.02 -6.09
N LEU A 152 -1.18 0.16 -5.90
CA LEU A 152 -1.85 1.31 -5.30
C LEU A 152 -2.96 1.87 -6.19
N GLU A 153 -2.72 1.97 -7.50
CA GLU A 153 -3.70 2.42 -8.50
C GLU A 153 -4.87 1.44 -8.62
N ASP A 154 -4.60 0.13 -8.57
CA ASP A 154 -5.64 -0.91 -8.53
C ASP A 154 -6.53 -0.79 -7.28
N ASP A 155 -5.94 -0.53 -6.10
CA ASP A 155 -6.72 -0.27 -4.89
C ASP A 155 -7.59 0.99 -5.08
N LEU A 156 -7.02 2.09 -5.59
CA LEU A 156 -7.79 3.31 -5.83
C LEU A 156 -8.96 3.09 -6.79
N ALA A 157 -8.77 2.32 -7.87
CA ALA A 157 -9.83 1.95 -8.80
C ALA A 157 -10.94 1.14 -8.11
N TYR A 158 -10.56 0.17 -7.27
CA TYR A 158 -11.50 -0.60 -6.47
C TYR A 158 -12.29 0.29 -5.49
N ARG A 159 -11.61 1.20 -4.77
CA ARG A 159 -12.24 2.14 -3.83
C ARG A 159 -13.18 3.11 -4.54
N ALA A 160 -12.82 3.60 -5.71
CA ALA A 160 -13.71 4.41 -6.54
C ALA A 160 -14.98 3.65 -6.93
N ALA A 161 -14.87 2.37 -7.31
CA ALA A 161 -16.02 1.54 -7.62
C ALA A 161 -16.92 1.27 -6.39
N GLN A 162 -16.34 1.09 -5.20
CA GLN A 162 -17.11 0.99 -3.95
C GLN A 162 -17.88 2.28 -3.65
N LEU A 163 -17.23 3.43 -3.81
CA LEU A 163 -17.87 4.73 -3.61
C LEU A 163 -19.06 4.95 -4.56
N THR A 164 -18.95 4.55 -5.83
CA THR A 164 -20.02 4.75 -6.82
C THR A 164 -21.20 3.80 -6.62
N THR A 165 -20.95 2.58 -6.10
CA THR A 165 -21.99 1.54 -5.97
C THR A 165 -22.63 1.49 -4.58
N GLY A 166 -21.87 1.77 -3.52
CA GLY A 166 -22.30 1.65 -2.12
C GLY A 166 -22.15 2.94 -1.31
N GLY A 167 -21.71 4.04 -1.94
CA GLY A 167 -21.49 5.31 -1.25
C GLY A 167 -20.29 5.30 -0.30
N VAL A 168 -20.23 6.34 0.53
CA VAL A 168 -19.10 6.60 1.44
C VAL A 168 -19.07 5.57 2.58
N ASP A 169 -20.23 5.13 3.06
CA ASP A 169 -20.34 4.14 4.14
C ASP A 169 -19.75 2.80 3.73
N ALA A 170 -20.08 2.30 2.54
CA ALA A 170 -19.53 1.04 2.01
C ALA A 170 -18.01 1.15 1.80
N LEU A 171 -17.57 2.28 1.24
CA LEU A 171 -16.15 2.56 1.02
C LEU A 171 -15.35 2.54 2.34
N LEU A 172 -15.79 3.31 3.34
CA LEU A 172 -15.07 3.47 4.60
C LEU A 172 -15.13 2.19 5.46
N SER A 173 -16.24 1.46 5.41
CA SER A 173 -16.39 0.20 6.16
C SER A 173 -15.54 -0.94 5.60
N ASP A 174 -15.17 -0.91 4.31
CA ASP A 174 -14.25 -1.89 3.70
C ASP A 174 -12.76 -1.49 3.84
N LEU A 175 -12.46 -0.31 4.43
CA LEU A 175 -11.10 0.23 4.44
C LEU A 175 -10.15 -0.59 5.31
N HIS A 176 -10.58 -0.94 6.52
CA HIS A 176 -9.80 -1.69 7.49
C HIS A 176 -10.70 -2.29 8.59
N PRO A 177 -10.40 -3.45 9.17
CA PRO A 177 -11.24 -4.06 10.22
C PRO A 177 -11.45 -3.20 11.48
N GLU A 178 -10.52 -2.28 11.77
CA GLU A 178 -10.66 -1.33 12.89
C GLU A 178 -11.60 -0.15 12.58
N VAL A 179 -12.02 0.01 11.33
CA VAL A 179 -12.84 1.15 10.86
C VAL A 179 -14.30 0.72 10.79
N SER A 180 -15.18 1.56 11.32
CA SER A 180 -16.62 1.40 11.20
C SER A 180 -17.29 2.77 11.09
N VAL A 181 -18.33 2.87 10.27
CA VAL A 181 -19.13 4.09 10.14
C VAL A 181 -20.45 3.92 10.88
N ARG A 182 -20.84 4.94 11.66
CA ARG A 182 -22.17 5.01 12.28
C ARG A 182 -22.71 6.43 12.16
N GLY A 183 -23.65 6.63 11.23
CA GLY A 183 -24.17 7.96 10.91
C GLY A 183 -23.04 8.85 10.38
N ASP A 184 -22.83 9.98 11.03
CA ASP A 184 -21.80 10.98 10.73
C ASP A 184 -20.46 10.72 11.45
N VAL A 185 -20.32 9.60 12.16
CA VAL A 185 -19.12 9.29 12.94
C VAL A 185 -18.32 8.17 12.30
N LEU A 186 -17.07 8.48 11.91
CA LEU A 186 -16.06 7.49 11.57
C LEU A 186 -15.36 7.02 12.84
N ARG A 187 -15.55 5.76 13.16
CA ARG A 187 -15.10 5.14 14.40
C ARG A 187 -13.91 4.23 14.12
N ILE A 188 -12.77 4.50 14.76
CA ILE A 188 -11.53 3.75 14.59
C ILE A 188 -11.09 3.12 15.92
N ASP A 189 -11.05 1.79 15.95
CA ASP A 189 -10.71 1.02 17.14
C ASP A 189 -9.20 1.00 17.39
N LYS A 190 -8.74 2.00 18.14
CA LYS A 190 -7.37 2.11 18.65
C LYS A 190 -7.41 2.20 20.19
N PRO A 191 -7.20 1.09 20.92
CA PRO A 191 -7.39 1.04 22.38
C PRO A 191 -6.55 2.04 23.17
N ARG A 192 -5.35 2.40 22.68
CA ARG A 192 -4.40 3.31 23.34
C ARG A 192 -4.60 4.80 23.05
N HIS A 193 -5.62 5.16 22.27
CA HIS A 193 -5.88 6.54 21.88
C HIS A 193 -7.32 6.88 22.23
N THR A 194 -7.59 7.94 22.99
CA THR A 194 -8.95 8.44 23.21
C THR A 194 -9.05 9.81 22.59
N VAL A 195 -9.73 9.92 21.45
CA VAL A 195 -9.91 11.17 20.73
C VAL A 195 -11.33 11.25 20.18
N ASP A 196 -11.97 12.39 20.39
CA ASP A 196 -13.16 12.83 19.68
C ASP A 196 -12.79 14.12 18.95
N HIS A 197 -12.80 14.09 17.63
CA HIS A 197 -12.38 15.20 16.79
C HIS A 197 -13.44 15.51 15.74
N ASP A 198 -13.76 16.79 15.60
CA ASP A 198 -14.60 17.30 14.52
C ASP A 198 -13.70 17.64 13.34
N LEU A 199 -14.01 17.10 12.15
CA LEU A 199 -13.25 17.45 10.95
C LEU A 199 -13.54 18.89 10.47
N ALA A 200 -14.62 19.51 10.96
CA ALA A 200 -14.92 20.93 10.77
C ALA A 200 -14.90 21.42 9.30
N GLY A 201 -15.12 20.53 8.33
CA GLY A 201 -15.10 20.84 6.90
C GLY A 201 -13.74 20.70 6.22
N ASP A 202 -12.68 20.26 6.92
CA ASP A 202 -11.34 20.03 6.37
C ASP A 202 -11.28 18.75 5.51
N GLY A 203 -12.20 17.81 5.72
CA GLY A 203 -12.30 16.57 4.94
C GLY A 203 -11.36 15.45 5.36
N LEU A 204 -11.45 14.35 4.62
CA LEU A 204 -10.72 13.10 4.88
C LEU A 204 -9.82 12.73 3.71
N ARG A 205 -8.55 12.45 3.98
CA ARG A 205 -7.60 11.92 3.01
C ARG A 205 -7.38 10.44 3.24
N LEU A 206 -7.56 9.65 2.18
CA LEU A 206 -7.41 8.20 2.18
C LEU A 206 -6.16 7.84 1.37
N VAL A 207 -5.14 7.30 2.04
CA VAL A 207 -3.84 6.98 1.47
C VAL A 207 -3.62 5.47 1.53
N PRO A 208 -3.78 4.73 0.42
CA PRO A 208 -3.34 3.34 0.38
C PRO A 208 -1.82 3.28 0.53
N SER A 209 -1.33 2.26 1.22
CA SER A 209 0.09 1.94 1.27
C SER A 209 0.32 0.42 1.27
N VAL A 210 1.35 0.01 0.54
CA VAL A 210 1.82 -1.38 0.48
C VAL A 210 2.39 -1.84 1.82
N PHE A 211 3.18 -0.99 2.47
CA PHE A 211 3.89 -1.34 3.71
C PHE A 211 3.08 -1.06 4.98
N ALA A 212 1.88 -0.48 4.86
CA ALA A 212 1.00 -0.21 6.01
C ALA A 212 0.50 -1.48 6.70
N TRP A 213 0.37 -2.62 5.99
CA TRP A 213 -0.17 -3.85 6.56
C TRP A 213 0.63 -4.35 7.79
N PRO A 214 -0.03 -4.83 8.85
CA PRO A 214 -1.48 -4.96 9.07
C PRO A 214 -2.12 -3.75 9.75
N ARG A 215 -1.47 -2.58 9.73
CA ARG A 215 -1.85 -1.41 10.49
C ARG A 215 -2.70 -0.44 9.67
N LEU A 216 -3.51 0.32 10.40
CA LEU A 216 -4.08 1.59 9.99
C LEU A 216 -3.38 2.70 10.77
N MET A 217 -2.87 3.72 10.08
CA MET A 217 -2.38 4.94 10.70
C MET A 217 -3.37 6.07 10.52
N VAL A 218 -3.52 6.89 11.56
CA VAL A 218 -4.48 7.98 11.63
C VAL A 218 -3.75 9.24 12.03
N ASP A 219 -3.66 10.17 11.10
CA ASP A 219 -3.26 11.55 11.35
C ASP A 219 -4.53 12.39 11.56
N LYS A 220 -4.53 13.13 12.67
CA LYS A 220 -5.67 13.91 13.19
C LYS A 220 -5.35 15.41 13.21
N ALA A 221 -4.28 15.84 12.54
CA ALA A 221 -3.72 17.18 12.68
C ALA A 221 -4.79 18.28 12.53
N PRO A 222 -5.03 19.08 13.58
CA PRO A 222 -6.01 20.16 13.54
C PRO A 222 -5.69 21.19 12.44
N GLY A 223 -6.70 21.65 11.71
CA GLY A 223 -6.56 22.66 10.66
C GLY A 223 -6.07 22.12 9.31
N ARG A 224 -6.07 20.80 9.13
CA ARG A 224 -5.90 20.13 7.84
C ARG A 224 -6.74 18.86 7.79
N ALA A 225 -6.98 18.35 6.58
CA ALA A 225 -7.71 17.10 6.39
C ALA A 225 -7.07 15.96 7.20
N ALA A 226 -7.89 15.22 7.95
CA ALA A 226 -7.43 14.02 8.65
C ALA A 226 -6.99 12.97 7.61
N THR A 227 -5.89 12.27 7.86
CA THR A 227 -5.35 11.28 6.92
C THR A 227 -5.42 9.88 7.50
N LEU A 228 -5.99 8.95 6.73
CA LEU A 228 -5.93 7.52 6.99
C LEU A 228 -4.97 6.85 6.04
N VAL A 229 -3.86 6.33 6.56
CA VAL A 229 -2.95 5.47 5.79
C VAL A 229 -3.32 4.02 6.06
N TYR A 230 -3.79 3.31 5.04
CA TYR A 230 -4.36 1.98 5.15
C TYR A 230 -3.66 0.98 4.22
N ALA A 231 -3.71 -0.31 4.57
CA ALA A 231 -3.15 -1.37 3.73
C ALA A 231 -3.92 -1.48 2.41
N CYS A 232 -3.22 -1.32 1.29
CA CYS A 232 -3.83 -1.52 -0.03
C CYS A 232 -4.13 -3.00 -0.29
N ARG A 233 -5.09 -3.26 -1.18
CA ARG A 233 -5.40 -4.61 -1.65
C ARG A 233 -4.30 -5.10 -2.58
N GLY A 234 -4.13 -6.42 -2.69
CA GLY A 234 -3.25 -7.02 -3.72
C GLY A 234 -1.77 -7.17 -3.35
N VAL A 235 -1.32 -6.71 -2.17
CA VAL A 235 0.09 -6.83 -1.73
C VAL A 235 0.62 -8.27 -1.74
N GLY A 236 -0.26 -9.26 -1.51
CA GLY A 236 0.11 -10.69 -1.56
C GLY A 236 0.69 -11.17 -2.89
N ARG A 237 0.46 -10.44 -3.99
CA ARG A 237 0.97 -10.75 -5.33
C ARG A 237 2.20 -9.93 -5.73
N LEU A 238 2.58 -8.94 -4.91
CA LEU A 238 3.56 -7.91 -5.28
C LEU A 238 5.00 -8.45 -5.34
N TRP A 239 5.34 -9.36 -4.44
CA TRP A 239 6.71 -9.87 -4.25
C TRP A 239 6.86 -11.33 -4.72
N GLY A 240 5.85 -11.90 -5.37
CA GLY A 240 5.92 -13.24 -5.95
C GLY A 240 6.89 -13.28 -7.14
N ARG A 241 7.37 -14.48 -7.50
CA ARG A 241 8.28 -14.72 -8.63
C ARG A 241 7.76 -14.14 -9.96
N ASP A 242 6.45 -13.99 -10.11
CA ASP A 242 5.81 -13.37 -11.28
C ASP A 242 6.13 -11.88 -11.43
N ALA A 243 6.46 -11.18 -10.34
CA ALA A 243 6.72 -9.75 -10.37
C ALA A 243 8.03 -9.43 -11.12
N ASP A 244 9.05 -10.29 -11.00
CA ASP A 244 10.35 -10.13 -11.67
C ASP A 244 10.33 -10.43 -13.17
N ASN A 245 9.26 -11.04 -13.69
CA ASN A 245 9.09 -11.37 -15.10
C ASN A 245 8.24 -10.37 -15.90
N ALA A 246 7.88 -9.22 -15.32
CA ALA A 246 7.16 -8.15 -16.04
C ALA A 246 8.03 -7.41 -17.09
N GLY A 247 9.30 -7.81 -17.24
CA GLY A 247 10.19 -7.37 -18.32
C GLY A 247 10.66 -8.57 -19.14
N CYS A 248 9.95 -8.86 -20.24
CA CYS A 248 10.52 -9.50 -21.42
C CYS A 248 11.19 -10.87 -21.22
N ASP A 249 10.44 -11.92 -20.84
CA ASP A 249 10.68 -13.24 -21.44
C ASP A 249 9.40 -14.08 -21.45
N ASP A 250 9.11 -14.67 -22.60
CA ASP A 250 7.93 -15.48 -22.89
C ASP A 250 8.06 -16.79 -22.12
N GLY A 251 7.46 -16.91 -20.92
CA GLY A 251 7.58 -18.13 -20.10
C GLY A 251 7.31 -19.41 -20.91
N ALA A 252 7.97 -20.53 -20.59
CA ALA A 252 7.93 -21.76 -21.40
C ALA A 252 6.50 -22.24 -21.71
N LEU A 253 5.55 -22.01 -20.80
CA LEU A 253 4.13 -22.28 -20.99
C LEU A 253 3.47 -21.34 -22.01
N GLY A 254 3.85 -20.06 -21.99
CA GLY A 254 3.46 -19.04 -22.95
C GLY A 254 4.01 -19.33 -24.36
N ALA A 255 5.25 -19.81 -24.47
CA ALA A 255 5.82 -20.25 -25.74
C ALA A 255 5.11 -21.51 -26.30
N LEU A 256 4.70 -22.44 -25.43
CA LEU A 256 4.04 -23.69 -25.82
C LEU A 256 2.56 -23.50 -26.17
N LEU A 257 1.83 -22.73 -25.36
CA LEU A 257 0.38 -22.58 -25.46
C LEU A 257 -0.06 -21.21 -25.98
N GLY A 258 0.84 -20.23 -26.10
CA GLY A 258 0.48 -18.84 -26.33
C GLY A 258 0.01 -18.13 -25.06
N GLN A 259 0.38 -16.85 -24.96
CA GLN A 259 0.22 -16.00 -23.77
C GLN A 259 -1.17 -16.03 -23.13
N SER A 260 -2.23 -15.86 -23.92
CA SER A 260 -3.60 -15.85 -23.38
C SER A 260 -4.03 -17.17 -22.75
N ARG A 261 -3.52 -18.31 -23.24
CA ARG A 261 -3.88 -19.63 -22.69
C ARG A 261 -3.07 -19.95 -21.45
N ALA A 262 -1.80 -19.58 -21.39
CA ALA A 262 -0.97 -19.68 -20.20
C ALA A 262 -1.57 -18.87 -19.05
N ALA A 263 -1.85 -17.58 -19.29
CA ALA A 263 -2.44 -16.70 -18.28
C ALA A 263 -3.81 -17.18 -17.75
N ILE A 264 -4.63 -17.80 -18.60
CA ILE A 264 -5.89 -18.44 -18.17
C ILE A 264 -5.63 -19.63 -17.24
N LEU A 265 -4.62 -20.48 -17.52
CA LEU A 265 -4.27 -21.60 -16.65
C LEU A 265 -3.72 -21.13 -15.31
N ASP A 266 -2.93 -20.06 -15.28
CA ASP A 266 -2.40 -19.48 -14.04
C ASP A 266 -3.51 -18.95 -13.14
N CYS A 267 -4.49 -18.25 -13.73
CA CYS A 267 -5.66 -17.74 -13.01
C CYS A 267 -6.61 -18.85 -12.50
N LEU A 268 -6.52 -20.06 -13.04
CA LEU A 268 -7.39 -21.19 -12.73
C LEU A 268 -6.85 -22.12 -11.61
N ALA A 269 -5.87 -21.65 -10.83
CA ALA A 269 -5.51 -22.27 -9.55
C ALA A 269 -6.71 -22.38 -8.59
N LEU A 270 -7.67 -21.45 -8.70
CA LEU A 270 -9.00 -21.54 -8.08
C LEU A 270 -10.09 -21.56 -9.17
N PRO A 271 -11.25 -22.19 -8.91
CA PRO A 271 -12.34 -22.19 -9.86
C PRO A 271 -12.88 -20.79 -10.18
N LYS A 272 -12.95 -20.43 -11.46
CA LYS A 272 -13.43 -19.09 -11.91
C LYS A 272 -14.36 -19.19 -13.11
N SER A 273 -15.25 -18.21 -13.24
CA SER A 273 -16.11 -18.07 -14.41
C SER A 273 -15.40 -17.34 -15.55
N THR A 274 -15.96 -17.45 -16.77
CA THR A 274 -15.46 -16.71 -17.94
C THR A 274 -15.46 -15.19 -17.72
N THR A 275 -16.45 -14.64 -17.00
CA THR A 275 -16.52 -13.20 -16.71
C THR A 275 -15.50 -12.77 -15.67
N GLU A 276 -15.20 -13.64 -14.69
CA GLU A 276 -14.16 -13.39 -13.68
C GLU A 276 -12.77 -13.40 -14.33
N LEU A 277 -12.49 -14.40 -15.18
CA LEU A 277 -11.25 -14.49 -15.95
C LEU A 277 -11.09 -13.31 -16.95
N ALA A 278 -12.16 -12.91 -17.63
CA ALA A 278 -12.14 -11.75 -18.52
C ALA A 278 -11.78 -10.46 -17.78
N GLY A 279 -12.38 -10.23 -16.61
CA GLY A 279 -12.08 -9.08 -15.77
C GLY A 279 -10.64 -9.08 -15.24
N GLU A 280 -10.14 -10.24 -14.81
CA GLU A 280 -8.80 -10.37 -14.23
C GLU A 280 -7.68 -10.28 -15.27
N LEU A 281 -7.92 -10.77 -16.49
CA LEU A 281 -6.94 -10.76 -17.59
C LEU A 281 -7.04 -9.52 -18.50
N GLY A 282 -8.01 -8.63 -18.27
CA GLY A 282 -8.25 -7.48 -19.15
C GLY A 282 -8.66 -7.88 -20.58
N GLN A 283 -9.25 -9.07 -20.75
CA GLN A 283 -9.65 -9.61 -22.06
C GLN A 283 -11.17 -9.63 -22.21
N SER A 284 -11.67 -9.66 -23.45
CA SER A 284 -13.12 -9.72 -23.68
C SER A 284 -13.70 -11.10 -23.30
N PRO A 285 -14.93 -11.18 -22.75
CA PRO A 285 -15.55 -12.47 -22.45
C PRO A 285 -15.63 -13.45 -23.65
N PRO A 286 -15.89 -12.99 -24.90
CA PRO A 286 -15.81 -13.86 -26.07
C PRO A 286 -14.41 -14.43 -26.33
N SER A 287 -13.35 -13.63 -26.15
CA SER A 287 -11.96 -14.07 -26.33
C SER A 287 -11.56 -15.11 -25.27
N VAL A 288 -11.89 -14.86 -24.00
CA VAL A 288 -11.65 -15.83 -22.92
C VAL A 288 -12.46 -17.11 -23.13
N SER A 289 -13.73 -17.00 -23.56
CA SER A 289 -14.57 -18.15 -23.88
C SER A 289 -13.99 -19.00 -25.02
N PHE A 290 -13.39 -18.37 -26.04
CA PHE A 290 -12.70 -19.06 -27.12
C PHE A 290 -11.51 -19.85 -26.59
N HIS A 291 -10.65 -19.23 -25.79
CA HIS A 291 -9.48 -19.91 -25.21
C HIS A 291 -9.87 -21.04 -24.24
N LEU A 292 -10.85 -20.83 -23.37
CA LEU A 292 -11.40 -21.87 -22.49
C LEU A 292 -11.98 -23.05 -23.27
N SER A 293 -12.60 -22.81 -24.42
CA SER A 293 -13.11 -23.88 -25.29
C SER A 293 -11.98 -24.73 -25.87
N VAL A 294 -10.87 -24.10 -26.26
CA VAL A 294 -9.68 -24.82 -26.73
C VAL A 294 -9.03 -25.61 -25.60
N LEU A 295 -8.76 -24.97 -24.45
CA LEU A 295 -8.16 -25.63 -23.28
C LEU A 295 -9.01 -26.81 -22.78
N ARG A 296 -10.34 -26.68 -22.84
CA ARG A 296 -11.26 -27.76 -22.45
C ARG A 296 -11.20 -28.94 -23.41
N ARG A 297 -11.16 -28.70 -24.72
CA ARG A 297 -11.00 -29.76 -25.74
C ARG A 297 -9.65 -30.47 -25.62
N SER A 298 -8.61 -29.75 -25.19
CA SER A 298 -7.28 -30.29 -24.91
C SER A 298 -7.15 -31.00 -23.56
N GLY A 299 -8.22 -31.06 -22.76
CA GLY A 299 -8.21 -31.74 -21.46
C GLY A 299 -7.47 -30.98 -20.35
N LEU A 300 -7.13 -29.70 -20.55
CA LEU A 300 -6.39 -28.88 -19.58
C LEU A 300 -7.31 -28.19 -18.57
N VAL A 301 -8.58 -27.98 -18.91
CA VAL A 301 -9.58 -27.44 -17.98
C VAL A 301 -10.86 -28.27 -18.00
N THR A 302 -11.52 -28.35 -16.85
CA THR A 302 -12.88 -28.87 -16.70
C THR A 302 -13.82 -27.75 -16.33
N SER A 303 -15.12 -27.96 -16.54
CA SER A 303 -16.13 -26.99 -16.15
C SER A 303 -17.39 -27.63 -15.58
N TRP A 304 -18.06 -26.89 -14.70
CA TRP A 304 -19.37 -27.25 -14.16
C TRP A 304 -20.23 -26.01 -13.98
N ARG A 305 -21.54 -26.20 -13.87
CA ARG A 305 -22.47 -25.11 -13.55
C ARG A 305 -22.57 -24.94 -12.04
N SER A 306 -22.44 -23.69 -11.59
CA SER A 306 -22.69 -23.27 -10.21
C SER A 306 -23.68 -22.10 -10.26
N GLY A 307 -24.95 -22.38 -9.95
CA GLY A 307 -26.04 -21.42 -10.11
C GLY A 307 -26.17 -20.92 -11.56
N ARG A 308 -26.07 -19.59 -11.73
CA ARG A 308 -26.18 -18.92 -13.04
C ARG A 308 -24.85 -18.83 -13.80
N ARG A 309 -23.75 -19.34 -13.24
CA ARG A 309 -22.40 -19.24 -13.81
C ARG A 309 -21.86 -20.62 -14.19
N VAL A 310 -20.99 -20.66 -15.19
CA VAL A 310 -20.14 -21.83 -15.48
C VAL A 310 -18.78 -21.52 -14.89
N LEU A 311 -18.29 -22.38 -14.00
CA LEU A 311 -16.95 -22.29 -13.44
C LEU A 311 -16.03 -23.25 -14.18
N TYR A 312 -14.78 -22.83 -14.32
CA TYR A 312 -13.70 -23.59 -14.91
C TYR A 312 -12.63 -23.83 -13.86
N ARG A 313 -11.92 -24.94 -13.94
CA ARG A 313 -10.77 -25.29 -13.09
C ARG A 313 -9.75 -26.07 -13.92
N ARG A 314 -8.47 -25.94 -13.59
CA ARG A 314 -7.41 -26.83 -14.11
C ARG A 314 -7.71 -28.31 -13.81
N THR A 315 -7.32 -29.16 -14.75
CA THR A 315 -7.19 -30.60 -14.52
C THR A 315 -5.82 -30.91 -13.92
N HIS A 316 -5.63 -32.14 -13.44
CA HIS A 316 -4.32 -32.59 -12.96
C HIS A 316 -3.21 -32.45 -14.02
N LEU A 317 -3.54 -32.74 -15.29
CA LEU A 317 -2.63 -32.55 -16.41
C LEU A 317 -2.19 -31.09 -16.56
N ALA A 318 -3.09 -30.14 -16.36
CA ALA A 318 -2.73 -28.72 -16.40
C ALA A 318 -1.96 -28.27 -15.16
N ASP A 319 -2.22 -28.83 -13.98
CA ASP A 319 -1.42 -28.57 -12.78
C ASP A 319 0.03 -29.06 -12.96
N GLU A 320 0.24 -30.26 -13.51
CA GLU A 320 1.56 -30.79 -13.86
C GLU A 320 2.26 -29.94 -14.93
N LEU A 321 1.52 -29.51 -15.96
CA LEU A 321 2.07 -28.71 -17.05
C LEU A 321 2.51 -27.31 -16.59
N VAL A 322 1.72 -26.66 -15.73
CA VAL A 322 2.07 -25.37 -15.13
C VAL A 322 3.31 -25.55 -14.23
N ALA A 323 3.31 -26.54 -13.34
CA ALA A 323 4.44 -26.80 -12.44
C ALA A 323 5.74 -27.19 -13.16
N ALA A 324 5.65 -27.84 -14.34
CA ALA A 324 6.81 -28.17 -15.16
C ALA A 324 7.35 -26.98 -15.97
N SER A 325 6.59 -25.88 -16.03
CA SER A 325 6.95 -24.66 -16.76
C SER A 325 7.41 -23.52 -15.84
N ASP A 326 7.37 -23.74 -14.52
CA ASP A 326 7.90 -22.88 -13.45
C ASP A 326 9.37 -23.20 -13.12
#